data_AF-A0A6B3DVK3-F1
#
_entry.id   AF-A0A6B3DVK3-F1
#
_cell.length_a   1.000
_cell.length_b   1.000
_cell.length_c   1.000
_cell.angle_alpha   90.00
_cell.angle_beta   90.00
_cell.angle_gamma   90.00
#
_symmetry.space_group_name_H-M   'P 1'
#
loop_
_entity.id
_entity.type
_entity.pdbx_description
1 polymer ?
#
loop_
_entity_poly.entity_id
_entity_poly.type
_entity_poly.pdbx_seq_one_letter_code
_entity_poly.pdbx_strand_id
1 'polypeptide(L)'
;DPVGGLTLWQDAVRLAAARPGSGLTAATRALYASLAAATGRTPNELARAVAAWRQGGLAGLAVLEEPWDPPAGRFDRARPLLLAADLPAFRPHRNRLTHPGGHLQLRLGRDGLWYAYESEPGREDWWPRGTPDLDPVGALTALATPAGL
;
A
#
# COMPACT_ATOMS: atom_id res chain seq x y z
N ASP A 1 28.28 -10.95 9.66
CA ASP A 1 27.09 -10.19 10.11
C ASP A 1 26.59 -9.35 8.94
N PRO A 2 25.40 -9.67 8.37
CA PRO A 2 24.76 -8.78 7.44
C PRO A 2 23.32 -8.49 7.88
N VAL A 3 23.06 -7.24 8.26
CA VAL A 3 21.73 -6.61 8.05
C VAL A 3 21.62 -6.17 6.57
N GLY A 4 22.29 -6.90 5.66
CA GLY A 4 22.61 -6.49 4.30
C GLY A 4 21.64 -7.09 3.29
N GLY A 5 20.58 -6.35 2.97
CA GLY A 5 19.63 -6.73 1.92
C GLY A 5 18.63 -5.64 1.54
N LEU A 6 18.51 -4.59 2.34
CA LEU A 6 17.65 -3.44 2.04
C LEU A 6 18.45 -2.32 1.39
N THR A 7 17.86 -1.66 0.39
CA THR A 7 18.38 -0.41 -0.15
C THR A 7 18.30 0.70 0.91
N LEU A 8 19.06 1.79 0.72
CA LEU A 8 19.00 2.96 1.61
C LEU A 8 17.56 3.46 1.84
N TRP A 9 16.76 3.47 0.76
CA TRP A 9 15.37 3.86 0.82
C TRP A 9 14.51 2.88 1.64
N GLN A 10 14.64 1.58 1.39
CA GLN A 10 13.90 0.56 2.13
C GLN A 10 14.27 0.56 3.61
N ASP A 11 15.54 0.79 3.94
CA ASP A 11 16.00 0.90 5.32
C ASP A 11 15.45 2.16 6.01
N ALA A 12 15.45 3.30 5.34
CA ALA A 12 14.84 4.53 5.85
C ALA A 12 13.34 4.35 6.16
N VAL A 13 12.60 3.68 5.27
CA VAL A 13 11.19 3.34 5.48
C VAL A 13 11.01 2.40 6.67
N ARG A 14 11.83 1.34 6.77
CA ARG A 14 11.82 0.40 7.89
C ARG A 14 12.06 1.10 9.23
N LEU A 15 13.07 1.98 9.29
CA LEU A 15 13.41 2.75 10.49
C LEU A 15 12.28 3.69 10.91
N ALA A 16 11.65 4.38 9.95
CA ALA A 16 10.52 5.24 10.21
C ALA A 16 9.27 4.45 10.65
N ALA A 17 9.01 3.29 10.04
CA ALA A 17 7.86 2.45 10.35
C ALA A 17 7.90 1.86 11.77
N ALA A 18 9.09 1.54 12.28
CA ALA A 18 9.31 0.95 13.61
C ALA A 18 9.03 1.92 14.78
N ARG A 19 8.77 3.21 14.51
CA ARG A 19 8.47 4.22 15.55
C ARG A 19 6.99 4.14 15.94
N PRO A 20 6.64 4.08 17.24
CA PRO A 20 5.25 4.17 17.69
C PRO A 20 4.63 5.50 17.22
N GLY A 21 3.44 5.45 16.63
CA GLY A 21 2.76 6.61 16.05
C GLY A 21 2.18 7.61 17.07
N SER A 22 2.57 7.55 18.34
CA SER A 22 1.84 8.20 19.45
C SER A 22 2.11 9.70 19.63
N GLY A 23 2.57 10.40 18.59
CA GLY A 23 2.57 11.86 18.63
C GLY A 23 3.33 12.51 17.48
N LEU A 24 2.71 13.53 16.89
CA LEU A 24 3.34 14.55 16.03
C LEU A 24 4.34 15.40 16.85
N THR A 25 5.29 14.76 17.52
CA THR A 25 6.36 15.48 18.21
C THR A 25 7.23 16.16 17.15
N ALA A 26 7.82 17.30 17.51
CA ALA A 26 8.81 17.97 16.66
C ALA A 26 9.94 17.00 16.25
N ALA A 27 10.30 16.05 17.12
CA ALA A 27 11.30 15.02 16.87
C ALA A 27 10.90 14.05 15.74
N THR A 28 9.65 13.56 15.72
CA THR A 28 9.16 12.69 14.64
C THR A 28 9.16 13.42 13.29
N ARG A 29 8.76 14.69 13.27
CA ARG A 29 8.78 15.51 12.05
C ARG A 29 10.19 15.75 11.53
N ALA A 30 11.13 16.08 12.42
CA ALA A 30 12.54 16.28 12.07
C ALA A 30 13.17 14.98 11.52
N LEU A 31 12.84 13.84 12.11
CA LEU A 31 13.29 12.54 11.62
C LEU A 31 12.77 12.26 10.20
N TYR A 32 11.48 12.43 9.96
CA TYR A 32 10.89 12.23 8.64
C TYR A 32 11.53 13.15 7.60
N ALA A 33 11.74 14.44 7.94
CA ALA A 33 12.42 15.38 7.06
C ALA A 33 13.87 14.95 6.76
N SER A 34 14.61 14.49 7.78
CA SER A 34 15.99 14.02 7.61
C SER A 34 16.08 12.76 6.74
N LEU A 35 15.23 11.75 6.99
CA LEU A 35 15.22 10.51 6.22
C LEU A 35 14.78 10.73 4.77
N ALA A 36 13.77 11.59 4.57
CA ALA A 36 13.32 11.96 3.24
C ALA A 36 14.42 12.69 2.47
N ALA A 37 15.07 13.68 3.09
CA ALA A 37 16.19 14.40 2.48
C ALA A 37 17.37 13.47 2.14
N ALA A 38 17.74 12.56 3.03
CA ALA A 38 18.82 11.61 2.81
C ALA A 38 18.56 10.62 1.65
N THR A 39 17.29 10.43 1.28
CA THR A 39 16.85 9.52 0.22
C THR A 39 16.40 10.26 -1.05
N GLY A 40 16.52 11.59 -1.09
CA GLY A 40 16.07 12.42 -2.20
C GLY A 40 14.55 12.41 -2.40
N ARG A 41 13.78 12.13 -1.34
CA ARG A 41 12.31 12.07 -1.35
C ARG A 41 11.72 13.18 -0.47
N THR A 42 10.42 13.37 -0.57
CA THR A 42 9.64 14.26 0.28
C THR A 42 9.14 13.54 1.53
N PRO A 43 8.85 14.26 2.63
CA PRO A 43 8.23 13.67 3.82
C PRO A 43 6.90 12.97 3.53
N ASN A 44 6.14 13.43 2.53
CA ASN A 44 4.88 12.83 2.12
C ASN A 44 5.08 11.46 1.45
N GLU A 45 6.07 11.37 0.55
CA GLU A 45 6.45 10.08 -0.06
C GLU A 45 6.94 9.09 0.99
N LEU A 46 7.72 9.55 1.98
CA LEU A 46 8.13 8.72 3.11
C LEU A 46 6.94 8.28 3.95
N ALA A 47 6.00 9.16 4.26
CA ALA A 47 4.79 8.79 5.01
C ALA A 47 3.95 7.73 4.29
N ARG A 48 3.79 7.87 2.97
CA ARG A 48 3.08 6.90 2.13
C ARG A 48 3.81 5.55 2.07
N ALA A 49 5.14 5.56 1.96
CA ALA A 49 5.96 4.36 2.00
C ALA A 49 5.94 3.66 3.36
N VAL A 50 5.95 4.42 4.46
CA VAL A 50 5.78 3.88 5.81
C VAL A 50 4.42 3.23 5.99
N ALA A 51 3.35 3.84 5.47
CA ALA A 51 2.02 3.24 5.49
C ALA A 51 2.01 1.89 4.73
N ALA A 52 2.68 1.81 3.58
CA ALA A 52 2.77 0.59 2.78
C ALA A 52 3.61 -0.49 3.49
N TRP A 53 4.70 -0.09 4.13
CA TRP A 53 5.52 -0.99 4.95
C TRP A 53 4.75 -1.51 6.16
N ARG A 54 3.90 -0.70 6.79
CA ARG A 54 3.05 -1.15 7.90
C ARG A 54 1.95 -2.11 7.43
N GLN A 55 1.45 -1.93 6.22
CA GLN A 55 0.45 -2.82 5.63
C GLN A 55 1.01 -4.20 5.30
N GLY A 56 2.21 -4.31 4.73
CA GLY A 56 2.77 -5.61 4.34
C GLY A 56 4.28 -5.66 4.15
N GLY A 57 5.03 -4.89 4.93
CA GLY A 57 6.49 -4.87 4.94
C GLY A 57 7.10 -4.51 3.59
N LEU A 58 8.17 -5.21 3.23
CA LEU A 58 8.89 -5.00 1.97
C LEU A 58 8.00 -5.26 0.74
N ALA A 59 7.11 -6.26 0.80
CA ALA A 59 6.16 -6.56 -0.28
C ALA A 59 5.15 -5.42 -0.45
N GLY A 60 4.62 -4.87 0.65
CA GLY A 60 3.75 -3.69 0.62
C GLY A 60 4.43 -2.47 0.01
N LEU A 61 5.71 -2.24 0.34
CA LEU A 61 6.50 -1.16 -0.29
C LEU A 61 6.68 -1.39 -1.80
N ALA A 62 7.00 -2.62 -2.23
CA ALA A 62 7.11 -2.96 -3.65
C ALA A 62 5.78 -2.72 -4.40
N VAL A 63 4.64 -3.03 -3.80
CA VAL A 63 3.31 -2.80 -4.39
C VAL A 63 2.96 -1.31 -4.53
N LEU A 64 3.48 -0.49 -3.61
CA LEU A 64 3.35 0.96 -3.72
C LEU A 64 4.13 1.50 -4.93
N GLU A 65 5.37 1.05 -5.10
CA GLU A 65 6.34 1.68 -6.02
C GLU A 65 6.36 1.05 -7.43
N GLU A 66 6.17 -0.26 -7.55
CA GLU A 66 6.42 -0.99 -8.79
C GLU A 66 5.12 -1.62 -9.34
N PRO A 67 4.44 -0.97 -10.30
CA PRO A 67 3.43 -1.66 -11.09
C PRO A 67 4.07 -2.72 -11.99
N TRP A 68 3.49 -3.92 -12.01
CA TRP A 68 3.98 -5.07 -12.77
C TRP A 68 2.83 -5.76 -13.48
N ASP A 69 3.14 -6.57 -14.50
CA ASP A 69 2.15 -7.31 -15.27
C ASP A 69 2.02 -8.74 -14.73
N PRO A 70 0.93 -9.08 -14.01
CA PRO A 70 0.75 -10.42 -13.48
C PRO A 70 0.50 -11.44 -14.58
N PRO A 71 1.01 -12.68 -14.43
CA PRO A 71 0.59 -13.77 -15.31
C PRO A 71 -0.91 -14.00 -15.15
N ALA A 72 -1.51 -14.57 -16.19
CA ALA A 72 -2.91 -14.95 -16.16
C ALA A 72 -3.23 -15.83 -14.93
N GLY A 73 -4.40 -15.62 -14.31
CA GLY A 73 -4.83 -16.40 -13.15
C GLY A 73 -5.40 -15.57 -12.02
N ARG A 74 -4.61 -15.27 -10.98
CA ARG A 74 -5.14 -14.60 -9.77
C ARG A 74 -5.72 -13.22 -10.08
N PHE A 75 -5.06 -12.45 -10.94
CA PHE A 75 -5.55 -11.13 -11.36
C PHE A 75 -6.87 -11.24 -12.14
N ASP A 76 -6.98 -12.17 -13.09
CA ASP A 76 -8.18 -12.35 -13.92
C ASP A 76 -9.39 -12.81 -13.10
N ARG A 77 -9.16 -13.67 -12.09
CA ARG A 77 -10.20 -14.16 -11.19
C ARG A 77 -10.75 -13.09 -10.25
N ALA A 78 -10.03 -11.99 -10.02
CA ALA A 78 -10.46 -10.98 -9.07
C ALA A 78 -11.70 -10.21 -9.52
N ARG A 79 -11.82 -9.87 -10.81
CA ARG A 79 -12.97 -9.11 -11.32
C ARG A 79 -14.29 -9.87 -11.15
N PRO A 80 -14.41 -11.17 -11.53
CA PRO A 80 -15.59 -11.97 -11.23
C PRO A 80 -15.92 -12.06 -9.74
N LEU A 81 -14.92 -12.17 -8.86
CA LEU A 81 -15.12 -12.24 -7.41
C LEU A 81 -15.72 -10.93 -6.86
N LEU A 82 -15.20 -9.78 -7.30
CA LEU A 82 -15.74 -8.48 -6.92
C LEU A 82 -17.19 -8.30 -7.39
N LEU A 83 -17.49 -8.68 -8.63
CA LEU A 83 -18.85 -8.62 -9.17
C LEU A 83 -19.82 -9.53 -8.42
N ALA A 84 -19.38 -10.74 -8.03
CA ALA A 84 -20.19 -11.67 -7.25
C ALA A 84 -20.47 -11.18 -5.81
N ALA A 85 -19.67 -10.24 -5.32
CA ALA A 85 -19.86 -9.57 -4.03
C ALA A 85 -20.63 -8.24 -4.16
N ASP A 86 -21.38 -8.05 -5.25
CA ASP A 86 -22.16 -6.83 -5.56
C ASP A 86 -21.33 -5.54 -5.63
N LEU A 87 -20.01 -5.65 -5.84
CA LEU A 87 -19.14 -4.50 -6.10
C LEU A 87 -19.14 -4.16 -7.60
N PRO A 88 -18.92 -2.89 -7.98
CA PRO A 88 -18.94 -2.50 -9.38
C PRO A 88 -17.77 -3.12 -10.16
N ALA A 89 -17.82 -3.03 -11.49
CA ALA A 89 -16.73 -3.47 -12.34
C ALA A 89 -15.49 -2.55 -12.18
N PHE A 90 -14.49 -3.01 -11.42
CA PHE A 90 -13.21 -2.32 -11.31
C PHE A 90 -12.47 -2.32 -12.67
N ARG A 91 -11.81 -1.19 -12.98
CA ARG A 91 -11.02 -0.99 -14.20
C ARG A 91 -9.62 -1.56 -14.01
N PRO A 92 -9.19 -2.56 -14.81
CA PRO A 92 -7.86 -3.13 -14.71
C PRO A 92 -6.79 -2.27 -15.39
N HIS A 93 -5.61 -2.23 -14.79
CA HIS A 93 -4.39 -1.69 -15.39
C HIS A 93 -3.16 -2.34 -14.72
N ARG A 94 -2.40 -3.16 -15.46
CA ARG A 94 -1.30 -3.96 -14.91
C ARG A 94 -1.77 -4.78 -13.70
N ASN A 95 -1.07 -4.74 -12.58
CA ASN A 95 -1.47 -5.35 -11.30
C ASN A 95 -2.52 -4.54 -10.51
N ARG A 96 -3.21 -3.57 -11.10
CA ARG A 96 -4.13 -2.66 -10.38
C ARG A 96 -5.57 -2.82 -10.86
N LEU A 97 -6.51 -2.82 -9.93
CA LEU A 97 -7.94 -2.73 -10.17
C LEU A 97 -8.43 -1.44 -9.52
N THR A 98 -8.94 -0.49 -10.30
CA THR A 98 -9.42 0.81 -9.80
C THR A 98 -10.93 0.87 -9.80
N HIS A 99 -11.52 1.25 -8.67
CA HIS A 99 -12.96 1.46 -8.54
C HIS A 99 -13.42 2.57 -9.51
N PRO A 100 -14.57 2.45 -10.18
CA PRO A 100 -15.03 3.46 -11.16
C PRO A 100 -15.22 4.86 -10.56
N GLY A 101 -15.57 4.94 -9.27
CA GLY A 101 -15.64 6.19 -8.53
C GLY A 101 -14.29 6.79 -8.12
N GLY A 102 -13.16 6.19 -8.49
CA GLY A 102 -11.83 6.77 -8.35
C GLY A 102 -11.30 6.97 -6.92
N HIS A 103 -11.92 6.35 -5.91
CA HIS A 103 -11.55 6.48 -4.50
C HIS A 103 -10.94 5.21 -3.89
N LEU A 104 -11.04 4.07 -4.58
CA LEU A 104 -10.51 2.79 -4.13
C LEU A 104 -9.70 2.12 -5.24
N GLN A 105 -8.59 1.51 -4.88
CA GLN A 105 -7.75 0.72 -5.78
C GLN A 105 -7.20 -0.50 -5.05
N LEU A 106 -7.36 -1.66 -5.67
CA LEU A 106 -6.69 -2.89 -5.28
C LEU A 106 -5.43 -3.07 -6.11
N ARG A 107 -4.35 -3.49 -5.47
CA ARG A 107 -3.09 -3.81 -6.14
C ARG A 107 -2.64 -5.22 -5.77
N LEU A 108 -2.35 -6.04 -6.78
CA LEU A 108 -1.82 -7.38 -6.58
C LEU A 108 -0.30 -7.31 -6.37
N GLY A 109 0.17 -7.84 -5.26
CA GLY A 109 1.59 -8.03 -4.99
C GLY A 109 2.17 -9.27 -5.65
N ARG A 110 3.50 -9.27 -5.81
CA ARG A 110 4.24 -10.43 -6.34
C ARG A 110 4.22 -11.63 -5.37
N ASP A 111 3.92 -11.36 -4.10
CA ASP A 111 3.63 -12.35 -3.06
C ASP A 111 2.23 -12.97 -3.18
N GLY A 112 1.39 -12.45 -4.09
CA GLY A 112 0.05 -12.96 -4.37
C GLY A 112 -1.05 -12.42 -3.46
N LEU A 113 -0.75 -11.42 -2.62
CA LEU A 113 -1.74 -10.72 -1.80
C LEU A 113 -2.31 -9.48 -2.51
N TRP A 114 -3.54 -9.15 -2.17
CA TRP A 114 -4.23 -7.93 -2.57
C TRP A 114 -4.07 -6.87 -1.51
N TYR A 115 -3.55 -5.72 -1.94
CA TYR A 115 -3.35 -4.55 -1.11
C TYR A 115 -4.37 -3.50 -1.49
N ALA A 116 -5.11 -3.02 -0.50
CA ALA A 116 -6.08 -1.96 -0.69
C ALA A 116 -5.46 -0.58 -0.51
N TYR A 117 -5.90 0.34 -1.36
CA TYR A 117 -5.51 1.74 -1.37
C TYR A 117 -6.74 2.63 -1.51
N GLU A 118 -6.69 3.79 -0.86
CA GLU A 118 -7.70 4.84 -0.94
C GLU A 118 -7.09 6.14 -1.48
N SER A 119 -7.88 6.91 -2.22
CA SER A 119 -7.53 8.28 -2.62
C SER A 119 -8.76 9.15 -2.64
N GLU A 120 -8.57 10.47 -2.64
CA GLU A 120 -9.66 11.36 -3.05
C GLU A 120 -10.01 11.08 -4.52
N PRO A 121 -11.30 11.14 -4.92
CA PRO A 121 -11.71 10.98 -6.30
C PRO A 121 -10.94 11.91 -7.24
N GLY A 122 -10.30 11.32 -8.25
CA GLY A 122 -9.54 12.08 -9.26
C GLY A 122 -8.12 12.48 -8.84
N ARG A 123 -7.64 12.07 -7.66
CA ARG A 123 -6.24 12.20 -7.27
C ARG A 123 -5.46 10.91 -7.46
N GLU A 124 -4.15 11.04 -7.67
CA GLU A 124 -3.23 9.91 -7.81
C GLU A 124 -2.49 9.57 -6.50
N ASP A 125 -2.84 10.29 -5.42
CA ASP A 125 -2.32 10.11 -4.06
C ASP A 125 -3.00 8.93 -3.34
N TRP A 126 -2.72 7.72 -3.85
CA TRP A 126 -3.21 6.46 -3.27
C TRP A 126 -2.51 6.10 -1.95
N TRP A 127 -3.23 6.19 -0.84
CA TRP A 127 -2.76 5.81 0.49
C TRP A 127 -3.06 4.33 0.79
N PRO A 128 -2.06 3.55 1.26
CA PRO A 128 -2.24 2.17 1.70
C PRO A 128 -3.22 2.08 2.88
N ARG A 129 -4.18 1.14 2.84
CA ARG A 129 -5.23 0.99 3.86
C ARG A 129 -5.59 -0.48 4.10
N GLY A 130 -6.04 -0.80 5.32
CA GLY A 130 -6.48 -2.14 5.69
C GLY A 130 -5.33 -3.15 5.73
N THR A 131 -5.67 -4.42 5.89
CA THR A 131 -4.72 -5.55 5.86
C THR A 131 -4.73 -6.21 4.48
N PRO A 132 -3.56 -6.66 3.98
CA PRO A 132 -3.50 -7.39 2.72
C PRO A 132 -4.16 -8.77 2.86
N ASP A 133 -4.81 -9.25 1.80
CA ASP A 133 -5.58 -10.50 1.80
C ASP A 133 -5.34 -11.32 0.52
N LEU A 134 -5.53 -12.64 0.55
CA LEU A 134 -5.50 -13.49 -0.64
C LEU A 134 -6.72 -13.27 -1.54
N ASP A 135 -7.85 -12.85 -0.96
CA ASP A 135 -9.10 -12.51 -1.62
C ASP A 135 -9.21 -10.99 -1.84
N PRO A 136 -9.42 -10.51 -3.09
CA PRO A 136 -9.65 -9.09 -3.35
C PRO A 136 -10.85 -8.51 -2.59
N VAL A 137 -11.88 -9.32 -2.29
CA VAL A 137 -13.04 -8.86 -1.50
C VAL A 137 -12.64 -8.69 -0.04
N GLY A 138 -11.93 -9.68 0.53
CA GLY A 138 -11.39 -9.61 1.90
C GLY A 138 -10.51 -8.38 2.14
N ALA A 139 -9.65 -8.05 1.17
CA ALA A 139 -8.81 -6.85 1.23
C ALA A 139 -9.61 -5.54 1.29
N LEU A 140 -10.80 -5.47 0.67
CA LEU A 140 -11.71 -4.32 0.76
C LEU A 140 -12.53 -4.35 2.05
N THR A 141 -12.99 -5.51 2.51
CA THR A 141 -13.75 -5.63 3.76
C THR A 141 -12.91 -5.25 4.98
N ALA A 142 -11.60 -5.52 4.95
CA ALA A 142 -10.65 -5.06 5.96
C ALA A 142 -10.52 -3.52 6.05
N LEU A 143 -11.00 -2.77 5.05
CA LEU A 143 -11.12 -1.30 5.13
C LEU A 143 -12.34 -0.86 5.96
N ALA A 144 -13.44 -1.60 5.85
CA ALA A 144 -14.73 -1.28 6.46
C ALA A 144 -14.76 -1.62 7.97
N THR A 145 -13.85 -2.48 8.43
CA THR A 145 -13.67 -2.77 9.84
C THR A 145 -12.54 -1.89 10.37
N PRO A 146 -12.79 -0.90 11.24
CA PRO A 146 -11.70 -0.34 12.02
C PRO A 146 -11.10 -1.49 12.82
N ALA A 147 -9.81 -1.78 12.61
CA ALA A 147 -9.07 -2.66 13.50
C ALA A 147 -9.07 -2.01 14.90
N GLY A 148 -10.03 -2.42 15.73
CA GLY A 148 -10.16 -2.00 17.13
C GLY A 148 -11.56 -1.57 17.53
N LEU A 149 -12.40 -2.54 17.89
CA LEU A 149 -13.17 -2.51 19.15
C LEU A 149 -12.86 -3.79 19.93
#